data_AF-A0A931XPT7-F1
#
_entry.id   AF-A0A931XPT7-F1
#
_cell.length_a   1.000
_cell.length_b   1.000
_cell.length_c   1.000
_cell.angle_alpha   90.00
_cell.angle_beta   90.00
_cell.angle_gamma   90.00
#
_symmetry.space_group_name_H-M   'P 1'
#
loop_
_entity.id
_entity.type
_entity.pdbx_description
1 polymer ?
#
loop_
_entity_poly.entity_id
_entity_poly.type
_entity_poly.pdbx_seq_one_letter_code
_entity_poly.pdbx_strand_id
1 'polypeptide(L)'
;MKLFLLFLLVGLGLVLVQTTFLHLLPLGPIVPDLILVLCVYWGLNHPTVGAVLGCFLLGYSVDVFSSPVLGLNAFAMSLVFLAVYLSSR
;
A
#
# COMPACT_ATOMS: atom_id res chain seq x y z
N MET A 1 0.68 -3.20 -19.42
CA MET A 1 -0.02 -1.91 -19.16
C MET A 1 -1.41 -2.09 -18.53
N LYS A 2 -2.32 -2.89 -19.12
CA LYS A 2 -3.67 -3.15 -18.55
C LYS A 2 -3.66 -3.71 -17.13
N LEU A 3 -2.75 -4.65 -16.83
CA LEU A 3 -2.64 -5.28 -15.51
C LEU A 3 -2.21 -4.28 -14.42
N PHE A 4 -1.31 -3.34 -14.75
CA PHE A 4 -0.82 -2.31 -13.84
C PHE A 4 -1.92 -1.30 -13.48
N LEU A 5 -2.72 -0.87 -14.46
CA LEU A 5 -3.88 -0.02 -14.24
C LEU A 5 -4.93 -0.71 -13.37
N LEU A 6 -5.12 -2.02 -13.55
CA LEU A 6 -6.02 -2.83 -12.72
C LEU A 6 -5.55 -2.87 -11.26
N PHE A 7 -4.26 -3.08 -11.03
CA PHE A 7 -3.66 -3.06 -9.69
C PHE A 7 -3.73 -1.69 -9.02
N LEU A 8 -3.55 -0.61 -9.78
CA LEU A 8 -3.69 0.76 -9.28
C LEU A 8 -5.16 1.08 -8.93
N LEU A 9 -6.11 0.66 -9.77
CA LEU A 9 -7.55 0.78 -9.49
C LEU A 9 -7.97 -0.02 -8.25
N VAL A 10 -7.43 -1.23 -8.09
CA VAL A 10 -7.67 -2.08 -6.91
C VAL A 10 -7.04 -1.45 -5.67
N GLY A 11 -5.83 -0.88 -5.77
CA GLY A 11 -5.19 -0.15 -4.68
C GLY A 11 -5.98 1.10 -4.26
N LEU A 12 -6.49 1.87 -5.23
CA LEU A 12 -7.40 2.99 -4.97
C LEU A 12 -8.71 2.54 -4.30
N GLY A 13 -9.28 1.43 -4.77
CA GLY A 13 -10.45 0.82 -4.15
C GLY A 13 -10.19 0.39 -2.71
N LEU A 14 -9.01 -0.19 -2.43
CA LEU A 14 -8.59 -0.58 -1.08
C LEU A 14 -8.35 0.62 -0.17
N VAL A 15 -7.78 1.72 -0.69
CA VAL A 15 -7.65 2.99 0.06
C VAL A 15 -9.03 3.50 0.47
N LEU A 16 -10.00 3.52 -0.46
CA LEU A 16 -11.37 3.94 -0.17
C LEU A 16 -12.06 3.01 0.83
N VAL A 17 -11.90 1.69 0.71
CA VAL A 17 -12.46 0.74 1.67
C VAL A 17 -11.80 0.88 3.05
N GLN A 18 -10.49 1.10 3.10
CA GLN A 18 -9.74 1.26 4.35
C GLN A 18 -10.08 2.58 5.07
N THR A 19 -10.26 3.68 4.34
CA THR A 19 -10.64 4.96 4.95
C THR A 19 -12.12 5.03 5.32
N THR A 20 -13.00 4.28 4.65
CA THR A 20 -14.45 4.36 4.85
C THR A 20 -15.02 3.23 5.71
N PHE A 21 -14.63 1.97 5.50
CA PHE A 21 -15.24 0.82 6.19
C PHE A 21 -14.53 0.44 7.50
N LEU A 22 -13.21 0.59 7.58
CA LEU A 22 -12.47 0.20 8.79
C LEU A 22 -12.63 1.19 9.96
N HIS A 23 -12.98 2.46 9.68
CA HIS A 23 -13.34 3.43 10.72
C HIS A 23 -14.72 3.16 11.35
N LEU A 24 -15.57 2.39 10.68
CA LEU A 24 -16.90 1.97 11.16
C LEU A 24 -16.87 0.66 11.95
N LEU A 25 -15.78 -0.11 11.87
CA LEU A 25 -15.63 -1.32 12.68
C LEU A 25 -14.94 -0.98 14.02
N PRO A 26 -15.52 -1.37 15.18
CA PRO A 26 -14.98 -1.09 16.50
C PRO A 26 -13.83 -2.06 16.83
N LEU A 27 -12.82 -2.14 15.97
CA LEU A 27 -11.65 -3.01 16.11
C LEU A 27 -10.54 -2.31 16.91
N GLY A 28 -10.87 -1.76 18.08
CA GLY A 28 -9.88 -1.21 19.01
C GLY A 28 -8.86 -0.23 18.38
N PRO A 29 -7.68 -0.04 19.00
CA PRO A 29 -6.63 0.85 18.49
C PRO A 29 -5.78 0.27 17.35
N ILE A 30 -6.07 -0.95 16.89
CA ILE A 30 -5.24 -1.68 15.91
C ILE A 30 -6.01 -1.76 14.61
N VAL A 31 -5.84 -0.75 13.75
CA VAL A 31 -6.42 -0.74 12.41
C VAL A 31 -5.46 -1.50 11.47
N PRO A 32 -5.86 -2.64 10.89
CA PRO A 32 -4.99 -3.38 9.98
C PRO A 32 -4.78 -2.60 8.67
N ASP A 33 -3.51 -2.38 8.32
CA ASP A 33 -3.14 -1.65 7.10
C ASP A 33 -3.17 -2.59 5.88
N LEU A 34 -4.27 -2.55 5.11
CA LEU A 34 -4.44 -3.40 3.92
C LEU A 34 -3.47 -3.02 2.80
N ILE A 35 -3.03 -1.76 2.74
CA ILE A 35 -2.09 -1.28 1.72
C ILE A 35 -0.71 -1.90 1.97
N LEU A 36 -0.31 -1.99 3.25
CA LEU A 36 0.92 -2.67 3.63
C LEU A 36 0.90 -4.16 3.25
N VAL A 37 -0.22 -4.84 3.51
CA VAL A 37 -0.40 -6.26 3.11
C VAL A 37 -0.31 -6.42 1.60
N LEU A 38 -0.92 -5.52 0.83
CA LEU A 38 -0.85 -5.53 -0.64
C LEU A 38 0.58 -5.35 -1.13
N CYS A 39 1.35 -4.45 -0.50
CA CYS A 39 2.76 -4.23 -0.85
C CYS A 39 3.64 -5.45 -0.59
N VAL A 40 3.44 -6.16 0.52
CA VAL A 40 4.12 -7.42 0.79
C VAL A 40 3.75 -8.48 -0.25
N TYR A 41 2.46 -8.59 -0.58
CA TYR A 41 1.99 -9.55 -1.59
C TYR A 41 2.61 -9.30 -2.98
N TRP A 42 2.70 -8.04 -3.40
CA TRP A 42 3.34 -7.66 -4.65
C TRP A 42 4.85 -7.89 -4.65
N GLY A 43 5.52 -7.62 -3.52
CA GLY A 43 6.95 -7.91 -3.36
C GLY A 43 7.28 -9.39 -3.53
N LEU A 44 6.39 -10.28 -3.06
CA LEU A 44 6.57 -11.73 -3.15
C LEU A 44 6.21 -12.32 -4.51
N ASN A 45 5.06 -11.96 -5.08
CA ASN A 45 4.51 -12.68 -6.25
C ASN A 45 4.94 -12.08 -7.59
N HIS A 46 5.10 -10.75 -7.68
CA HIS A 46 5.36 -10.06 -8.94
C HIS A 46 6.29 -8.85 -8.77
N PRO A 47 7.59 -9.07 -8.47
CA PRO A 47 8.55 -8.00 -8.28
C PRO A 47 8.87 -7.31 -9.61
N THR A 48 8.04 -6.32 -9.95
CA THR A 48 8.16 -5.50 -11.15
C THR A 48 8.41 -4.05 -10.75
N VAL A 49 9.07 -3.28 -11.60
CA VAL A 49 9.28 -1.83 -11.38
C VAL A 49 7.95 -1.10 -11.19
N GLY A 50 6.89 -1.59 -11.84
CA GLY A 50 5.52 -1.09 -11.62
C GLY A 50 5.05 -1.30 -10.18
N ALA A 51 5.26 -2.48 -9.59
CA ALA A 51 4.83 -2.76 -8.21
C ALA A 51 5.48 -1.82 -7.18
N VAL A 52 6.77 -1.48 -7.36
CA VAL A 52 7.47 -0.48 -6.52
C VAL A 52 6.79 0.89 -6.62
N LEU A 53 6.53 1.36 -7.85
CA LEU A 53 5.85 2.64 -8.10
C LEU A 53 4.42 2.63 -7.55
N GLY A 54 3.72 1.50 -7.63
CA GLY A 54 2.39 1.32 -7.05
C GLY A 54 2.40 1.46 -5.52
N CYS A 55 3.33 0.80 -4.84
CA CYS A 55 3.50 0.93 -3.38
C CYS A 55 3.85 2.35 -2.96
N PHE A 56 4.72 3.03 -3.71
CA PHE A 56 5.06 4.43 -3.44
C PHE A 56 3.86 5.36 -3.61
N LEU A 57 3.10 5.23 -4.70
CA LEU A 57 1.92 6.06 -4.97
C LEU A 57 0.79 5.81 -3.97
N LEU A 58 0.60 4.56 -3.54
CA LEU A 58 -0.40 4.21 -2.52
C LEU A 58 0.00 4.79 -1.15
N GLY A 59 1.26 4.62 -0.74
CA GLY A 59 1.75 5.24 0.49
C GLY A 59 1.70 6.76 0.46
N TYR A 60 1.98 7.37 -0.69
CA TYR A 60 1.83 8.82 -0.88
C TYR A 60 0.36 9.27 -0.77
N SER A 61 -0.57 8.48 -1.29
CA SER A 61 -2.00 8.77 -1.16
C SER A 61 -2.44 8.74 0.30
N VAL A 62 -1.99 7.74 1.08
CA VAL A 62 -2.25 7.67 2.53
C VAL A 62 -1.68 8.88 3.25
N ASP A 63 -0.48 9.30 2.86
CA ASP A 63 0.16 10.47 3.46
C ASP A 63 -0.65 11.76 3.24
N VAL A 64 -1.27 11.92 2.08
CA VAL A 64 -2.11 13.10 1.76
C VAL A 64 -3.40 13.13 2.59
N PHE A 65 -4.01 11.98 2.86
CA PHE A 65 -5.32 11.92 3.51
C PHE A 65 -5.27 11.69 5.03
N SER A 66 -4.21 11.08 5.56
CA SER A 66 -4.20 10.59 6.95
C SER A 66 -2.95 10.92 7.76
N SER A 67 -1.84 11.34 7.13
CA SER A 67 -0.62 11.65 7.88
C SER A 67 -0.40 13.16 8.09
N PRO A 68 0.13 13.56 9.26
CA PRO A 68 0.61 14.92 9.48
C PRO A 68 1.94 15.20 8.75
N VAL A 69 2.70 14.16 8.38
CA VAL A 69 3.97 14.27 7.66
C VAL A 69 3.85 13.61 6.30
N LEU A 70 3.96 14.41 5.24
CA LEU A 70 3.91 13.93 3.86
C LEU A 70 5.18 13.13 3.52
N GLY A 71 5.01 11.95 2.92
CA GLY A 71 6.09 11.11 2.39
C GLY A 71 6.59 10.01 3.35
N LEU A 72 6.13 9.98 4.61
CA LEU A 72 6.55 8.97 5.57
C LEU A 72 6.01 7.58 5.21
N ASN A 73 4.71 7.46 4.89
CA ASN A 73 4.15 6.18 4.45
C ASN A 73 4.64 5.81 3.04
N ALA A 74 4.81 6.78 2.15
CA ALA A 74 5.40 6.52 0.83
C ALA A 74 6.79 5.88 0.93
N PHE A 75 7.63 6.37 1.84
CA PHE A 75 8.94 5.81 2.12
C PHE A 75 8.85 4.46 2.83
N ALA A 76 8.01 4.33 3.85
CA ALA A 76 7.85 3.07 4.59
C ALA A 76 7.38 1.93 3.69
N MET A 77 6.37 2.15 2.84
CA MET A 77 5.83 1.13 1.95
C MET A 77 6.80 0.71 0.84
N SER A 78 7.58 1.65 0.29
CA SER A 78 8.64 1.33 -0.67
C SER A 78 9.80 0.56 -0.02
N LEU A 79 10.16 0.88 1.23
CA LEU A 79 11.15 0.14 2.00
C LEU A 79 10.68 -1.29 2.33
N VAL A 80 9.42 -1.46 2.73
CA VAL A 80 8.82 -2.79 2.97
C VAL A 80 8.86 -3.63 1.70
N PHE A 81 8.47 -3.06 0.55
CA PHE A 81 8.57 -3.75 -0.74
C PHE A 81 10.02 -4.20 -1.02
N LEU A 82 11.00 -3.32 -0.81
CA LEU A 82 12.42 -3.63 -1.00
C LEU A 82 12.88 -4.77 -0.06
N ALA A 83 12.52 -4.71 1.22
CA ALA A 83 12.88 -5.72 2.21
C ALA A 83 12.31 -7.10 1.86
N VAL A 84 11.05 -7.14 1.40
CA VAL A 84 10.39 -8.36 0.95
C VAL A 84 11.04 -8.89 -0.32
N TYR A 85 11.32 -8.01 -1.29
CA TYR A 85 12.01 -8.40 -2.52
C TYR A 85 13.37 -9.03 -2.23
N LEU A 86 14.18 -8.40 -1.37
CA LEU A 86 15.48 -8.92 -0.95
C LEU A 86 15.37 -10.25 -0.18
N SER A 87 14.36 -10.41 0.67
CA SER A 87 14.15 -11.64 1.45
C SER A 87 13.60 -12.80 0.61
N SER A 88 12.93 -12.49 -0.51
CA SER A 88 12.38 -13.50 -1.44
C SER A 88 13.40 -14.04 -2.45
N ARG A 89 14.64 -13.54 -2.41
CA ARG A 89 15.73 -13.89 -3.32
C ARG A 89 16.75 -14.79 -2.65
#